data_AF-A0A8S2X8U0-F1
#
_entry.id   AF-A0A8S2X8U0-F1
#
_cell.length_a   1.000
_cell.length_b   1.000
_cell.length_c   1.000
_cell.angle_alpha   90.00
_cell.angle_beta   90.00
_cell.angle_gamma   90.00
#
_symmetry.space_group_name_H-M   'P 1'
#
loop_
_entity.id
_entity.type
_entity.pdbx_description
1 polymer ?
#
loop_
_entity_poly.entity_id
_entity_poly.type
_entity_poly.pdbx_seq_one_letter_code
_entity_poly.pdbx_strand_id
1 'polypeptide(L)' 'MILENGATLNVRTYAFGAINPNVLYTVNGAQGKQWKLAQTTVKSGSPYQVVFDGILNNANNTLDSIA' A
#
# COMPACT_ATOMS: atom_id res chain seq x y z
N MET A 1 3.05 6.17 -24.11
CA MET A 1 3.77 6.10 -22.83
C MET A 1 2.79 6.53 -21.76
N ILE A 2 2.14 5.60 -21.06
CA ILE A 2 1.20 5.92 -19.99
C ILE A 2 2.02 5.94 -18.71
N LEU A 3 2.05 7.08 -18.01
CA LEU A 3 2.74 7.24 -16.73
C LEU A 3 2.14 6.24 -15.76
N GLU A 4 2.96 5.30 -15.27
CA GLU A 4 2.46 4.22 -14.43
C GLU A 4 2.09 4.79 -13.07
N ASN A 5 0.78 4.85 -12.85
CA ASN A 5 0.08 5.34 -11.68
C ASN A 5 0.85 5.01 -10.40
N GLY A 6 1.13 6.01 -9.56
CA GLY A 6 1.89 5.89 -8.33
C GLY A 6 1.15 5.14 -7.22
N ALA A 7 0.41 4.08 -7.54
CA ALA A 7 -0.32 3.31 -6.55
C ALA A 7 0.65 2.49 -5.66
N THR A 8 0.36 2.45 -4.37
CA THR A 8 1.07 1.66 -3.38
C THR A 8 0.08 0.74 -2.68
N LEU A 9 0.45 -0.51 -2.46
CA LEU A 9 -0.24 -1.41 -1.54
C LEU A 9 0.66 -1.70 -0.35
N ASN A 10 0.18 -1.37 0.84
CA ASN A 10 0.84 -1.69 2.10
C ASN A 10 0.10 -2.81 2.82
N VAL A 11 0.85 -3.66 3.52
CA VAL A 11 0.31 -4.64 4.48
C VAL A 11 0.79 -4.26 5.87
N ARG A 12 -0.15 -4.16 6.81
CA ARG A 12 0.08 -3.78 8.20
C ARG A 12 -0.74 -4.67 9.13
N THR A 13 -0.56 -4.51 10.43
CA THR A 13 -1.42 -5.13 11.45
C THR A 13 -2.31 -4.09 12.10
N TYR A 14 -3.53 -4.47 12.50
CA TYR A 14 -4.33 -3.72 13.45
C TYR A 14 -4.39 -4.48 14.78
N ALA A 15 -4.11 -3.78 15.87
CA ALA A 15 -4.15 -4.31 17.23
C ALA A 15 -4.39 -3.17 18.22
N PHE A 16 -4.99 -3.48 19.37
CA PHE A 16 -5.21 -2.53 20.46
C PHE A 16 -5.93 -1.23 20.05
N GLY A 17 -6.86 -1.32 19.09
CA GLY A 17 -7.66 -0.17 18.66
C GLY A 17 -7.03 0.67 17.53
N ALA A 18 -5.81 0.36 17.09
CA ALA A 18 -5.09 1.16 16.09
C ALA A 18 -4.40 0.31 15.01
N ILE A 19 -4.20 0.92 13.84
CA ILE A 19 -3.32 0.38 12.80
C ILE A 19 -1.88 0.58 13.27
N ASN A 20 -1.10 -0.50 13.27
CA ASN A 20 0.33 -0.46 13.54
C ASN A 20 1.02 0.38 12.44
N PRO A 21 1.76 1.43 12.80
CA PRO A 21 2.44 2.28 11.82
C PRO A 21 3.55 1.53 11.05
N ASN A 22 4.06 0.42 11.58
CA ASN A 22 5.08 -0.38 10.91
C ASN A 22 4.49 -1.16 9.73
N VAL A 23 5.01 -0.88 8.53
CA VAL A 23 4.67 -1.59 7.30
C VAL A 23 5.40 -2.93 7.25
N LEU A 24 4.65 -4.02 7.13
CA LEU A 24 5.19 -5.38 7.02
C LEU A 24 5.56 -5.74 5.57
N TYR A 25 4.86 -5.15 4.61
CA TYR A 25 5.10 -5.34 3.19
C TYR A 25 4.60 -4.12 2.42
N THR A 26 5.36 -3.70 1.41
CA THR A 26 4.94 -2.65 0.49
C THR A 26 5.23 -3.06 -0.93
N VAL A 27 4.30 -2.76 -1.83
CA VAL A 27 4.51 -2.89 -3.28
C VAL A 27 4.03 -1.61 -3.95
N ASN A 28 4.85 -1.07 -4.85
CA ASN A 28 4.62 0.21 -5.51
C ASN A 28 4.53 0.04 -7.02
N GLY A 29 3.73 0.88 -7.65
CA GLY A 29 3.60 0.95 -9.10
C GLY A 29 3.00 -0.30 -9.73
N ALA A 30 3.00 -0.35 -11.05
CA ALA A 30 2.40 -1.48 -11.76
C ALA A 30 3.21 -2.76 -11.55
N GLN A 31 2.48 -3.86 -11.39
CA GLN A 31 3.06 -5.19 -11.23
C GLN A 31 3.08 -6.00 -12.54
N GLY A 32 2.68 -5.39 -13.66
CA GLY A 32 2.43 -6.08 -14.92
C GLY A 32 1.13 -6.90 -14.88
N LYS A 33 0.78 -7.51 -16.01
CA LYS A 33 -0.49 -8.25 -16.20
C LYS A 33 -0.37 -9.73 -15.81
N GLN A 34 0.17 -10.00 -14.63
CA GLN A 34 0.38 -11.36 -14.12
C GLN A 34 0.16 -11.40 -12.62
N TRP A 35 -0.35 -12.52 -12.12
CA TRP A 35 -0.39 -12.77 -10.68
C TRP A 35 1.02 -12.95 -10.14
N LYS A 36 1.35 -12.22 -9.08
CA LYS A 36 2.62 -12.35 -8.36
C LYS A 36 2.37 -12.83 -6.94
N LEU A 37 3.10 -13.85 -6.53
CA LEU A 37 3.11 -14.31 -5.15
C LEU A 37 3.84 -13.27 -4.28
N ALA A 38 3.24 -12.90 -3.16
CA ALA A 38 3.86 -12.06 -2.13
C ALA A 38 3.71 -12.74 -0.77
N GLN A 39 4.74 -12.63 0.07
CA GLN A 39 4.77 -13.22 1.39
C GLN A 39 5.48 -12.26 2.36
N THR A 40 4.91 -12.10 3.55
CA THR A 40 5.57 -11.42 4.67
C THR A 40 5.31 -12.18 5.96
N THR A 41 6.22 -12.05 6.93
CA THR A 41 6.10 -12.70 8.23
C THR A 41 5.47 -11.73 9.22
N VAL A 42 4.38 -12.14 9.87
CA VAL A 42 3.81 -11.41 11.01
C VAL A 42 4.39 -11.99 12.29
N LYS A 43 5.12 -11.17 13.05
CA LYS A 43 5.54 -11.51 14.42
C LYS A 43 4.66 -10.73 15.39
N SER A 44 3.80 -11.42 16.13
CA SER A 44 2.94 -10.79 17.14
C SER A 44 2.83 -11.65 18.38
N GLY A 45 2.97 -11.02 19.55
CA GLY A 45 2.71 -11.63 20.86
C GLY A 45 1.26 -11.50 21.32
N SER A 46 0.36 -10.95 20.48
CA SER A 46 -1.04 -10.70 20.81
C SER A 46 -1.93 -10.88 19.58
N PRO A 47 -3.26 -11.07 19.75
CA PRO A 47 -4.19 -11.14 18.63
C PRO A 47 -4.09 -9.90 17.72
N TYR A 48 -4.16 -10.11 16.41
CA TYR A 48 -4.04 -9.07 15.41
C TYR A 48 -4.99 -9.31 14.24
N GLN A 49 -5.26 -8.25 13.48
CA GLN A 49 -5.89 -8.32 12.16
C GLN A 49 -4.88 -7.87 11.10
N VAL A 50 -4.96 -8.43 9.90
CA VAL A 50 -4.14 -7.98 8.76
C VAL A 50 -4.89 -6.88 8.02
N VAL A 51 -4.20 -5.77 7.75
CA VAL A 51 -4.73 -4.61 7.04
C VAL A 51 -4.01 -4.50 5.69
N PHE A 52 -4.79 -4.48 4.62
CA PHE A 52 -4.33 -4.15 3.27
C PHE A 52 -4.75 -2.70 2.97
N ASP A 53 -3.77 -1.83 2.77
CA ASP A 53 -3.99 -0.40 2.56
C ASP A 53 -3.49 0.02 1.17
N GLY A 54 -4.45 0.30 0.28
CA GLY A 54 -4.20 0.76 -1.08
C GLY A 54 -4.20 2.29 -1.13
N ILE A 55 -3.05 2.87 -1.49
CA ILE A 55 -2.86 4.31 -1.61
C ILE A 55 -2.69 4.63 -3.09
N LEU A 56 -3.46 5.60 -3.60
CA LEU A 56 -3.25 6.13 -4.93
C LEU A 56 -2.45 7.43 -4.84
N ASN A 57 -1.17 7.41 -5.22
CA ASN A 57 -0.40 8.65 -5.32
C ASN A 57 -0.74 9.34 -6.63
N ASN A 58 -1.71 10.25 -6.59
CA ASN A 58 -2.03 11.14 -7.70
C ASN A 58 -0.90 12.17 -7.84
N ALA A 59 0.07 11.92 -8.72
CA ALA A 59 1.07 12.91 -9.11
C ALA A 59 0.54 13.93 -10.15
N ASN A 60 -0.78 14.03 -10.35
CA ASN A 60 -1.37 14.96 -11.31
C ASN A 60 -2.36 15.88 -10.60
N ASN A 61 -1.85 16.87 -9.87
CA ASN A 61 -2.56 18.13 -9.76
C ASN A 61 -1.98 19.14 -10.77
N THR A 62 -2.15 18.83 -12.06
CA THR A 62 -1.86 19.79 -13.15
C THR A 62 -3.11 20.63 -13.49
N LEU A 63 -4.14 20.62 -12.64
CA LEU A 63 -5.33 21.46 -12.80
C LEU A 63 -5.28 22.73 -11.94
N ASP A 64 -4.38 22.82 -10.95
CA ASP A 64 -4.15 24.04 -10.15
C ASP A 64 -3.10 24.99 -10.75
N SER A 65 -2.62 24.75 -11.99
CA SER A 65 -1.66 25.64 -12.68
C SER A 65 -2.23 26.36 -13.91
N ILE A 66 -3.55 26.35 -14.09
CA ILE A 66 -4.23 27.08 -15.17
C ILE A 66 -5.46 27.89 -14.69
N ALA A 67 -5.50 28.25 -13.41
CA ALA A 67 -6.40 29.29 -12.89
C ALA A 67 -5.66 30.62 -12.77
#